data_AF-A0A093GV72-F1
#
_entry.id   AF-A0A093GV72-F1
#
_cell.length_a   1.000
_cell.length_b   1.000
_cell.length_c   1.000
_cell.angle_alpha   90.00
_cell.angle_beta   90.00
_cell.angle_gamma   90.00
#
_symmetry.space_group_name_H-M   'P 1'
#
loop_
_entity.id
_entity.type
_entity.pdbx_description
1 polymer ?
#
loop_
_entity_poly.entity_id
_entity_poly.type
_entity_poly.pdbx_seq_one_letter_code
_entity_poly.pdbx_strand_id
1 'polypeptide(L)'
;SGGKDSCYNMMQCVAAGHQIVALANLRPAESTGQSDELDSYMYQTVGHHAIDLYAEALDLPLYRGFIKGSSVNTGRVYTPCQEDEVEDLYHLLKLVQDKEGVEGVSVGAILSDYQRVRVEDVCRRLNLQPLAYLWRQNQEILLKEMISSNIQAIIIKVAAFGLDPDKHLGKTLDEMEPYLLKLSEKYGVHACGEGGEYETFTLDCPLFKKRIVVDSAKVVVHSADAFAPVAYLHFLKLHLENKAS
;
A
#
# COMPACT_ATOMS: atom_id res chain seq x y z
N SER A 1 2.40 -0.76 2.69
CA SER A 1 2.08 0.66 2.42
C SER A 1 0.93 1.21 3.27
N GLY A 2 0.16 0.37 3.98
CA GLY A 2 -1.10 0.79 4.61
C GLY A 2 -2.32 0.60 3.70
N GLY A 3 -2.11 0.36 2.40
CA GLY A 3 -3.18 0.07 1.46
C GLY A 3 -3.84 -1.29 1.65
N LYS A 4 -5.01 -1.43 1.03
CA LYS A 4 -5.85 -2.63 1.04
C LYS A 4 -5.08 -3.89 0.64
N ASP A 5 -4.20 -3.81 -0.36
CA ASP A 5 -3.52 -4.98 -0.94
C ASP A 5 -2.45 -5.52 -0.01
N SER A 6 -1.73 -4.64 0.68
CA SER A 6 -0.78 -5.03 1.73
C SER A 6 -1.49 -5.80 2.85
N CYS A 7 -2.62 -5.26 3.34
CA CYS A 7 -3.39 -5.87 4.42
C CYS A 7 -4.04 -7.18 4.01
N TYR A 8 -4.60 -7.25 2.80
CA TYR A 8 -5.23 -8.46 2.29
C TYR A 8 -4.21 -9.57 2.01
N ASN A 9 -3.04 -9.25 1.45
CA ASN A 9 -1.99 -10.25 1.26
C ASN A 9 -1.44 -10.78 2.61
N MET A 10 -1.37 -9.95 3.66
CA MET A 10 -1.07 -10.45 5.01
C MET A 10 -2.13 -11.47 5.49
N MET A 11 -3.41 -11.24 5.21
CA MET A 11 -4.46 -12.22 5.54
C MET A 11 -4.29 -13.52 4.76
N GLN A 12 -3.91 -13.45 3.47
CA GLN A 12 -3.61 -14.64 2.66
C GLN A 12 -2.40 -15.40 3.21
N CYS A 13 -1.35 -14.70 3.65
CA CYS A 13 -0.20 -15.34 4.31
C CYS A 13 -0.61 -16.11 5.56
N VAL A 14 -1.46 -15.52 6.42
CA VAL A 14 -1.98 -16.19 7.62
C VAL A 14 -2.85 -17.40 7.26
N ALA A 15 -3.72 -17.27 6.25
CA ALA A 15 -4.54 -18.38 5.76
C ALA A 15 -3.70 -19.54 5.19
N ALA A 16 -2.55 -19.24 4.59
CA ALA A 16 -1.58 -20.22 4.10
C ALA A 16 -0.70 -20.82 5.21
N GLY A 17 -0.91 -20.45 6.48
CA GLY A 17 -0.19 -21.01 7.63
C GLY A 17 1.10 -20.27 8.00
N HIS A 18 1.37 -19.11 7.41
CA HIS A 18 2.48 -18.27 7.82
C HIS A 18 2.13 -17.39 9.03
N GLN A 19 3.14 -17.03 9.81
CA GLN A 19 3.02 -16.05 10.88
C GLN A 19 3.59 -14.72 10.42
N ILE A 20 2.83 -13.63 10.58
CA ILE A 20 3.37 -12.28 10.42
C ILE A 20 4.11 -11.91 11.70
N VAL A 21 5.39 -11.60 11.59
CA VAL A 21 6.26 -11.31 12.75
C VAL A 21 6.71 -9.86 12.82
N ALA A 22 6.69 -9.13 11.70
CA ALA A 22 7.09 -7.74 11.65
C ALA A 22 6.46 -7.03 10.44
N LEU A 23 6.39 -5.70 10.54
CA LEU A 23 5.97 -4.82 9.45
C LEU A 23 7.18 -4.04 8.94
N ALA A 24 7.28 -3.89 7.62
CA ALA A 24 8.31 -3.09 6.97
C ALA A 24 7.68 -2.01 6.10
N ASN A 25 8.14 -0.77 6.23
CA ASN A 25 7.66 0.35 5.42
C ASN A 25 8.81 1.28 5.00
N LEU A 26 8.91 1.55 3.70
CA LEU A 26 9.69 2.66 3.18
C LEU A 26 8.82 3.92 3.09
N ARG A 27 9.38 5.06 3.48
CA ARG A 27 8.68 6.36 3.49
C ARG A 27 9.55 7.47 2.88
N PRO A 28 8.94 8.57 2.40
CA PRO A 28 9.67 9.79 2.04
C PRO A 28 10.61 10.27 3.16
N ALA A 29 11.74 10.87 2.79
CA ALA A 29 12.62 11.55 3.74
C ALA A 29 11.97 12.87 4.19
N GLU A 30 12.13 13.25 5.46
CA GLU A 30 11.54 14.48 6.02
C GLU A 30 12.01 15.77 5.30
N SER A 31 13.15 15.71 4.60
CA SER A 31 13.76 16.82 3.87
C SER A 31 13.15 17.10 2.49
N THR A 32 12.21 16.29 1.98
CA THR A 32 11.69 16.45 0.61
C THR A 32 10.64 17.57 0.44
N GLY A 33 10.32 18.32 1.50
CA GLY A 33 9.49 19.52 1.40
C GLY A 33 8.02 19.22 1.04
N GLN A 34 7.18 19.11 2.07
CA GLN A 34 5.71 19.23 2.06
C GLN A 34 4.85 18.29 1.19
N SER A 35 5.41 17.55 0.22
CA SER A 35 4.63 16.61 -0.60
C SER A 35 4.66 15.20 -0.02
N ASP A 36 3.50 14.68 0.37
CA ASP A 36 3.33 13.27 0.76
C ASP A 36 3.36 12.33 -0.45
N GLU A 37 3.17 12.89 -1.64
CA GLU A 37 3.23 12.22 -2.93
C GLU A 37 4.64 12.33 -3.52
N LEU A 38 5.27 11.19 -3.79
CA LEU A 38 6.51 11.10 -4.56
C LEU A 38 6.23 10.31 -5.84
N ASP A 39 6.93 10.66 -6.93
CA ASP A 39 6.94 9.86 -8.16
C ASP A 39 7.78 8.58 -7.98
N SER A 40 7.27 7.62 -7.19
CA SER A 40 7.86 6.29 -6.97
C SER A 40 7.06 5.23 -7.72
N TYR A 41 7.74 4.36 -8.48
CA TYR A 41 7.08 3.24 -9.16
C TYR A 41 6.88 2.04 -8.21
N MET A 42 7.62 2.01 -7.10
CA MET A 42 7.57 0.92 -6.12
C MET A 42 6.58 1.15 -4.98
N TYR A 43 6.48 2.39 -4.48
CA TYR A 43 5.89 2.63 -3.16
C TYR A 43 4.78 3.66 -3.19
N GLN A 44 3.64 3.29 -2.60
CA GLN A 44 2.66 4.26 -2.12
C GLN A 44 3.27 5.09 -0.98
N THR A 45 3.27 6.42 -1.13
CA THR A 45 3.79 7.36 -0.12
C THR A 45 2.68 8.14 0.57
N VAL A 46 1.50 8.29 -0.04
CA VAL A 46 0.35 8.94 0.60
C VAL A 46 -0.10 8.12 1.81
N GLY A 47 -0.37 8.82 2.90
CA GLY A 47 -0.77 8.22 4.17
C GLY A 47 0.40 7.65 5.00
N HIS A 48 1.66 7.81 4.57
CA HIS A 48 2.80 7.24 5.29
C HIS A 48 2.92 7.73 6.74
N HIS A 49 2.48 8.96 7.06
CA HIS A 49 2.49 9.49 8.43
C HIS A 49 1.66 8.64 9.41
N ALA A 50 0.59 8.02 8.92
CA ALA A 50 -0.31 7.22 9.76
C ALA A 50 0.15 5.77 9.95
N ILE A 51 1.22 5.34 9.27
CA ILE A 51 1.71 3.95 9.34
C ILE A 51 2.29 3.61 10.71
N ASP A 52 2.74 4.59 11.51
CA ASP A 52 3.22 4.31 12.87
C ASP A 52 2.13 3.67 13.75
N LEU A 53 0.86 3.96 13.48
CA LEU A 53 -0.27 3.35 14.19
C LEU A 53 -0.43 1.86 13.90
N TYR A 54 0.10 1.36 12.79
CA TYR A 54 -0.03 -0.06 12.43
C TYR A 54 0.72 -0.97 13.42
N ALA A 55 1.82 -0.49 14.01
CA ALA A 55 2.58 -1.27 14.98
C ALA A 55 1.69 -1.67 16.16
N GLU A 56 0.98 -0.69 16.74
CA GLU A 56 0.06 -0.91 17.85
C GLU A 56 -1.28 -1.52 17.39
N ALA A 57 -1.78 -1.17 16.20
CA ALA A 57 -3.01 -1.73 15.66
C ALA A 57 -2.91 -3.24 15.42
N LEU A 58 -1.75 -3.72 14.94
CA LEU A 58 -1.51 -5.14 14.67
C LEU A 58 -0.79 -5.88 15.81
N ASP A 59 -0.28 -5.15 16.80
CA ASP A 59 0.58 -5.68 17.87
C ASP A 59 1.84 -6.38 17.30
N LEU A 60 2.55 -5.66 16.43
CA LEU A 60 3.74 -6.14 15.73
C LEU A 60 4.85 -5.07 15.69
N PRO A 61 6.14 -5.47 15.72
CA PRO A 61 7.23 -4.53 15.51
C PRO A 61 7.16 -3.93 14.10
N LEU A 62 7.37 -2.61 14.02
CA LEU A 62 7.38 -1.85 12.77
C LEU A 62 8.78 -1.30 12.50
N TYR A 63 9.31 -1.68 11.35
CA TYR A 63 10.59 -1.21 10.83
C TYR A 63 10.35 -0.23 9.70
N ARG A 64 10.86 0.99 9.85
CA ARG A 64 10.72 2.05 8.85
C ARG A 64 12.08 2.46 8.30
N GLY A 65 12.17 2.54 6.98
CA GLY A 65 13.32 3.08 6.26
C GLY A 65 12.93 4.30 5.42
N PHE A 66 13.91 5.12 5.06
CA PHE A 66 13.69 6.22 4.12
C PHE A 66 13.95 5.76 2.69
N ILE A 67 13.13 6.24 1.75
CA ILE A 67 13.41 6.18 0.33
C ILE A 67 14.49 7.23 0.04
N LYS A 68 15.68 6.78 -0.34
CA LYS A 68 16.83 7.61 -0.70
C LYS A 68 17.12 7.54 -2.20
N GLY A 69 16.92 6.37 -2.79
CA GLY A 69 17.03 6.17 -4.22
C GLY A 69 15.83 6.73 -4.99
N SER A 70 15.89 6.60 -6.31
CA SER A 70 14.78 6.91 -7.23
C SER A 70 14.54 5.73 -8.17
N SER A 71 13.49 5.78 -9.00
CA SER A 71 13.24 4.73 -10.00
C SER A 71 14.24 4.85 -11.16
N VAL A 72 15.44 4.26 -11.01
CA VAL A 72 16.55 4.39 -11.97
C VAL A 72 16.53 3.27 -13.00
N ASN A 73 16.58 2.02 -12.53
CA ASN A 73 16.51 0.85 -13.39
C ASN A 73 15.04 0.52 -13.62
N THR A 74 14.47 0.98 -14.74
CA THR A 74 13.06 0.75 -15.10
C THR A 74 12.83 -0.41 -16.06
N GLY A 75 13.87 -1.23 -16.30
CA GLY A 75 13.80 -2.39 -17.17
C GLY A 75 12.87 -3.51 -16.66
N ARG A 76 12.58 -4.47 -17.54
CA ARG A 76 11.79 -5.68 -17.23
C ARG A 76 12.48 -6.63 -16.25
N VAL A 77 13.81 -6.63 -16.26
CA VAL A 77 14.65 -7.40 -15.34
C VAL A 77 15.36 -6.39 -14.47
N TYR A 78 15.28 -6.56 -13.16
CA TYR A 78 16.02 -5.72 -12.24
C TYR A 78 17.49 -6.16 -12.19
N THR A 79 18.39 -5.19 -12.18
CA THR A 79 19.82 -5.38 -11.91
C THR A 79 20.19 -4.35 -10.85
N PRO A 80 20.86 -4.76 -9.75
CA PRO A 80 21.16 -3.86 -8.64
C PRO A 80 21.85 -2.58 -9.11
N CYS A 81 21.31 -1.45 -8.67
CA CYS A 81 21.84 -0.12 -8.95
C CYS A 81 21.79 0.68 -7.64
N GLN A 82 22.94 1.20 -7.19
CA GLN A 82 23.08 1.79 -5.85
C GLN A 82 22.17 3.01 -5.62
N GLU A 83 21.81 3.72 -6.68
CA GLU A 83 20.94 4.91 -6.63
C GLU A 83 19.44 4.56 -6.75
N ASP A 84 19.11 3.28 -6.89
CA ASP A 84 17.75 2.81 -7.09
C ASP A 84 17.02 2.57 -5.77
N GLU A 85 15.75 2.97 -5.72
CA GLU A 85 14.86 2.83 -4.56
C GLU A 85 14.64 1.36 -4.12
N VAL A 86 14.99 0.39 -4.97
CA VAL A 86 14.96 -1.04 -4.64
C VAL A 86 16.09 -1.43 -3.67
N GLU A 87 17.22 -0.74 -3.68
CA GLU A 87 18.30 -1.03 -2.71
C GLU A 87 17.93 -0.56 -1.29
N ASP A 88 17.09 0.47 -1.16
CA ASP A 88 16.52 0.85 0.14
C ASP A 88 15.65 -0.29 0.72
N LEU A 89 14.91 -1.01 -0.14
CA LEU A 89 14.14 -2.19 0.28
C LEU A 89 15.06 -3.33 0.69
N TYR A 90 16.14 -3.57 -0.05
CA TYR A 90 17.14 -4.57 0.33
C TYR A 90 17.70 -4.31 1.73
N HIS A 91 18.10 -3.08 2.02
CA HIS A 91 18.67 -2.73 3.32
C HIS A 91 17.64 -2.85 4.45
N LEU A 92 16.39 -2.42 4.21
CA LEU A 92 15.32 -2.55 5.20
C LEU A 92 15.00 -4.02 5.49
N LEU A 93 14.83 -4.85 4.46
CA LEU A 93 14.52 -6.27 4.63
C LEU A 93 15.69 -7.03 5.26
N LYS A 94 16.94 -6.65 4.96
CA LYS A 94 18.11 -7.22 5.62
C LYS A 94 18.09 -6.95 7.13
N LEU A 95 17.80 -5.71 7.52
CA LEU A 95 17.66 -5.33 8.93
C LEU A 95 16.57 -6.16 9.63
N VAL A 96 15.41 -6.30 9.00
CA VAL A 96 14.29 -7.10 9.56
C VAL A 96 14.67 -8.57 9.67
N GLN A 97 15.32 -9.15 8.65
CA GLN A 97 15.81 -10.52 8.68
C GLN A 97 16.80 -10.74 9.84
N ASP A 98 17.76 -9.83 10.02
CA ASP A 98 18.76 -9.96 11.08
C ASP A 98 18.17 -9.81 12.50
N LYS A 99 17.07 -9.06 12.63
CA LYS A 99 16.39 -8.79 13.90
C LYS A 99 15.38 -9.88 14.29
N GLU A 100 14.59 -10.34 13.31
CA GLU A 100 13.39 -11.15 13.54
C GLU A 100 13.53 -12.58 13.00
N GLY A 101 14.59 -12.89 12.25
CA GLY A 101 14.82 -14.22 11.69
C GLY A 101 13.80 -14.63 10.63
N VAL A 102 13.26 -13.68 9.86
CA VAL A 102 12.24 -13.97 8.84
C VAL A 102 12.77 -14.84 7.70
N GLU A 103 11.89 -15.68 7.16
CA GLU A 103 12.18 -16.57 6.04
C GLU A 103 11.46 -16.14 4.74
N GLY A 104 10.55 -15.17 4.82
CA GLY A 104 9.76 -14.72 3.67
C GLY A 104 9.26 -13.29 3.80
N VAL A 105 8.79 -12.75 2.68
CA VAL A 105 8.31 -11.36 2.54
C VAL A 105 6.94 -11.37 1.90
N SER A 106 5.94 -10.87 2.63
CA SER A 106 4.59 -10.63 2.13
C SER A 106 4.51 -9.33 1.34
N VAL A 107 4.04 -9.37 0.10
CA VAL A 107 3.83 -8.17 -0.73
C VAL A 107 2.49 -8.19 -1.46
N GLY A 108 1.81 -7.04 -1.47
CA GLY A 108 0.46 -6.90 -2.04
C GLY A 108 0.43 -6.52 -3.53
N ALA A 109 1.43 -6.85 -4.33
CA ALA A 109 1.39 -6.54 -5.77
C ALA A 109 0.37 -7.43 -6.49
N ILE A 110 -0.56 -6.85 -7.26
CA ILE A 110 -1.58 -7.60 -8.00
C ILE A 110 -1.18 -7.76 -9.46
N LEU A 111 -0.90 -6.66 -10.19
CA LEU A 111 -0.67 -6.69 -11.63
C LEU A 111 0.72 -6.17 -12.06
N SER A 112 1.37 -5.32 -11.26
CA SER A 112 2.65 -4.70 -11.62
C SER A 112 3.84 -5.67 -11.68
N ASP A 113 4.25 -6.07 -12.90
CA ASP A 113 5.45 -6.92 -13.10
C ASP A 113 6.70 -6.19 -12.59
N TYR A 114 6.69 -4.85 -12.69
CA TYR A 114 7.76 -3.98 -12.20
C TYR A 114 8.02 -4.20 -10.70
N GLN A 115 6.97 -4.10 -9.88
CA GLN A 115 7.08 -4.25 -8.43
C GLN A 115 7.45 -5.68 -8.05
N ARG A 116 6.79 -6.66 -8.66
CA ARG A 116 7.04 -8.08 -8.39
C ARG A 116 8.50 -8.46 -8.63
N VAL A 117 9.05 -8.16 -9.81
CA VAL A 117 10.42 -8.58 -10.17
C VAL A 117 11.46 -7.96 -9.23
N ARG A 118 11.25 -6.73 -8.78
CA ARG A 118 12.16 -6.04 -7.84
C ARG A 118 12.12 -6.65 -6.44
N VAL A 119 10.92 -6.97 -5.95
CA VAL A 119 10.77 -7.70 -4.67
C VAL A 119 11.41 -9.09 -4.78
N GLU A 120 11.18 -9.81 -5.89
CA GLU A 120 11.75 -11.14 -6.11
C GLU A 120 13.28 -11.10 -6.17
N ASP A 121 13.89 -10.08 -6.78
CA ASP A 121 15.36 -9.93 -6.79
C ASP A 121 15.92 -9.70 -5.38
N VAL A 122 15.31 -8.79 -4.62
CA VAL A 122 15.72 -8.53 -3.23
C VAL A 122 15.58 -9.79 -2.38
N CYS A 123 14.45 -10.50 -2.48
CA CYS A 123 14.22 -11.75 -1.77
C CYS A 123 15.25 -12.82 -2.14
N ARG A 124 15.54 -12.98 -3.44
CA ARG A 124 16.57 -13.91 -3.92
C ARG A 124 17.94 -13.61 -3.34
N ARG A 125 18.35 -12.34 -3.29
CA ARG A 125 19.65 -11.92 -2.72
C ARG A 125 19.74 -12.15 -1.22
N LEU A 126 18.62 -12.05 -0.51
CA LEU A 126 18.52 -12.27 0.94
C LEU A 126 18.17 -13.70 1.33
N ASN A 127 17.99 -14.60 0.35
CA ASN A 127 17.48 -15.96 0.57
C ASN A 127 16.14 -15.98 1.35
N LEU A 128 15.22 -15.09 0.96
CA LEU A 128 13.85 -15.00 1.48
C LEU A 128 12.86 -15.51 0.43
N GLN A 129 11.74 -16.08 0.88
CA GLN A 129 10.63 -16.47 0.02
C GLN A 129 9.70 -15.28 -0.25
N PRO A 130 9.52 -14.83 -1.50
CA PRO A 130 8.47 -13.86 -1.82
C PRO A 130 7.08 -14.52 -1.73
N LEU A 131 6.17 -13.89 -1.00
CA LEU A 131 4.78 -14.32 -0.78
C LEU A 131 3.83 -13.29 -1.40
N ALA A 132 3.58 -13.41 -2.71
CA ALA A 132 2.73 -12.51 -3.50
C ALA A 132 1.45 -13.25 -3.96
N TYR A 133 0.53 -13.51 -3.03
CA TYR A 133 -0.66 -14.34 -3.28
C TYR A 133 -1.68 -13.68 -4.20
N LEU A 134 -1.68 -12.35 -4.27
CA LEU A 134 -2.63 -11.59 -5.09
C LEU A 134 -2.21 -11.50 -6.56
N TRP A 135 -1.01 -11.97 -6.89
CA TRP A 135 -0.42 -11.76 -8.20
C TRP A 135 -1.21 -12.38 -9.35
N ARG A 136 -1.55 -11.57 -10.36
CA ARG A 136 -2.34 -11.90 -11.55
C ARG A 136 -3.72 -12.48 -11.25
N GLN A 137 -4.23 -12.31 -10.04
CA GLN A 137 -5.62 -12.60 -9.73
C GLN A 137 -6.54 -11.59 -10.43
N ASN A 138 -7.79 -11.99 -10.63
CA ASN A 138 -8.78 -11.10 -11.23
C ASN A 138 -9.12 -9.97 -10.26
N GLN A 139 -8.94 -8.72 -10.70
CA GLN A 139 -9.09 -7.54 -9.84
C GLN A 139 -10.52 -7.31 -9.34
N GLU A 140 -11.53 -7.56 -10.18
CA GLU A 140 -12.92 -7.37 -9.77
C GLU A 140 -13.33 -8.38 -8.69
N ILE A 141 -12.87 -9.63 -8.83
CA ILE A 141 -13.06 -10.66 -7.81
C ILE A 141 -12.30 -10.28 -6.55
N LEU A 142 -11.02 -9.91 -6.65
CA LEU A 142 -10.20 -9.51 -5.51
C LEU A 142 -10.81 -8.35 -4.73
N LEU A 143 -11.33 -7.32 -5.41
CA LEU A 143 -11.96 -6.17 -4.74
C LEU A 143 -13.14 -6.63 -3.88
N LYS A 144 -14.01 -7.50 -4.43
CA LYS A 144 -15.14 -8.09 -3.70
C LYS A 144 -14.68 -9.00 -2.55
N GLU A 145 -13.63 -9.78 -2.77
CA GLU A 145 -13.05 -10.64 -1.74
C GLU A 145 -12.47 -9.83 -0.59
N MET A 146 -11.75 -8.73 -0.85
CA MET A 146 -11.25 -7.81 0.18
C MET A 146 -12.38 -7.26 1.04
N ILE A 147 -13.46 -6.76 0.40
CA ILE A 147 -14.63 -6.20 1.09
C ILE A 147 -15.31 -7.27 1.95
N SER A 148 -15.62 -8.43 1.36
CA SER A 148 -16.26 -9.55 2.08
C SER A 148 -15.39 -10.14 3.19
N SER A 149 -14.07 -10.00 3.09
CA SER A 149 -13.10 -10.37 4.12
C SER A 149 -12.92 -9.31 5.21
N ASN A 150 -13.76 -8.27 5.24
CA ASN A 150 -13.74 -7.17 6.19
C ASN A 150 -12.45 -6.32 6.15
N ILE A 151 -11.87 -6.10 4.97
CA ILE A 151 -10.89 -5.02 4.80
C ILE A 151 -11.63 -3.68 4.82
N GLN A 152 -11.54 -2.97 5.94
CA GLN A 152 -12.13 -1.64 6.12
C GLN A 152 -11.11 -0.59 5.69
N ALA A 153 -10.99 -0.37 4.38
CA ALA A 153 -10.10 0.65 3.82
C ALA A 153 -10.87 1.81 3.21
N ILE A 154 -10.30 3.01 3.29
CA ILE A 154 -10.82 4.22 2.65
C ILE A 154 -9.93 4.66 1.49
N ILE A 155 -10.52 5.31 0.49
CA ILE A 155 -9.80 5.97 -0.60
C ILE A 155 -9.07 7.19 -0.04
N ILE A 156 -7.75 7.24 -0.18
CA ILE A 156 -6.92 8.36 0.29
C ILE A 156 -6.25 9.13 -0.83
N LYS A 157 -6.28 8.65 -2.07
CA LYS A 157 -5.78 9.33 -3.25
C LYS A 157 -6.66 8.98 -4.43
N VAL A 158 -6.85 9.93 -5.33
CA VAL A 158 -7.41 9.71 -6.66
C VAL A 158 -6.52 10.40 -7.69
N ALA A 159 -6.34 9.77 -8.85
CA ALA A 159 -5.47 10.25 -9.92
C ALA A 159 -5.91 9.75 -11.31
N ALA A 160 -7.20 9.52 -11.51
CA ALA A 160 -7.72 9.00 -12.78
C ALA A 160 -9.00 9.67 -13.23
N PHE A 161 -9.22 9.63 -14.55
CA PHE A 161 -10.44 10.11 -15.17
C PHE A 161 -11.68 9.42 -14.58
N GLY A 162 -12.66 10.24 -14.21
CA GLY A 162 -13.88 9.77 -13.54
C GLY A 162 -13.78 9.69 -12.02
N LEU A 163 -12.58 9.78 -11.41
CA LEU A 163 -12.46 9.88 -9.97
C LEU A 163 -12.42 11.35 -9.54
N ASP A 164 -13.51 11.78 -8.90
CA ASP A 164 -13.69 13.12 -8.34
C ASP A 164 -13.21 13.17 -6.87
N PRO A 165 -12.21 13.99 -6.52
CA PRO A 165 -11.69 14.12 -5.16
C PRO A 165 -12.75 14.44 -4.13
N ASP A 166 -13.67 15.37 -4.43
CA ASP A 166 -14.67 15.86 -3.49
C ASP A 166 -15.76 14.81 -3.21
N LYS A 167 -15.93 13.86 -4.13
CA LYS A 167 -16.95 12.80 -4.02
C LYS A 167 -16.40 11.47 -3.52
N HIS A 168 -15.11 11.20 -3.70
CA HIS A 168 -14.55 9.85 -3.52
C HIS A 168 -13.51 9.76 -2.42
N LEU A 169 -12.74 10.81 -2.13
CA LEU A 169 -11.79 10.78 -1.02
C LEU A 169 -12.52 10.55 0.31
N GLY A 170 -12.00 9.63 1.11
CA GLY A 170 -12.55 9.27 2.42
C GLY A 170 -13.65 8.22 2.39
N LYS A 171 -14.20 7.88 1.21
CA LYS A 171 -15.16 6.77 1.09
C LYS A 171 -14.50 5.43 1.32
N THR A 172 -15.26 4.50 1.89
CA THR A 172 -14.85 3.11 2.06
C THR A 172 -14.78 2.37 0.72
N LEU A 173 -14.04 1.26 0.68
CA LEU A 173 -14.02 0.37 -0.47
C LEU A 173 -15.42 -0.16 -0.83
N ASP A 174 -16.24 -0.48 0.16
CA ASP A 174 -17.61 -0.98 -0.05
C ASP A 174 -18.49 0.08 -0.73
N GLU A 175 -18.43 1.33 -0.26
CA GLU A 175 -19.15 2.45 -0.91
C GLU A 175 -18.67 2.73 -2.34
N MET A 176 -17.41 2.44 -2.64
CA MET A 176 -16.79 2.72 -3.93
C MET A 176 -16.86 1.56 -4.93
N GLU A 177 -17.06 0.33 -4.49
CA GLU A 177 -17.02 -0.87 -5.34
C GLU A 177 -17.92 -0.77 -6.57
N PRO A 178 -19.22 -0.42 -6.46
CA PRO A 178 -20.09 -0.37 -7.64
C PRO A 178 -19.62 0.69 -8.65
N TYR A 179 -19.01 1.77 -8.15
CA TYR A 179 -18.50 2.85 -8.98
C TYR A 179 -17.20 2.47 -9.68
N LEU A 180 -16.27 1.84 -8.96
CA LEU A 180 -14.98 1.39 -9.49
C LEU A 180 -15.15 0.32 -10.58
N LEU A 181 -16.06 -0.64 -10.38
CA LEU A 181 -16.38 -1.65 -11.41
C LEU A 181 -16.95 -1.01 -12.67
N LYS A 182 -17.86 -0.04 -12.51
CA LYS A 182 -18.43 0.71 -13.64
C LYS A 182 -17.37 1.55 -14.38
N LEU A 183 -16.45 2.17 -13.66
CA LEU A 183 -15.33 2.89 -14.28
C LEU A 183 -14.40 1.94 -15.04
N SER A 184 -14.15 0.75 -14.48
CA SER A 184 -13.35 -0.29 -15.13
C SER A 184 -13.98 -0.74 -16.45
N GLU A 185 -15.28 -1.07 -16.44
CA GLU A 185 -16.02 -1.46 -17.64
C GLU A 185 -16.03 -0.35 -18.70
N LYS A 186 -16.23 0.90 -18.29
CA LYS A 186 -16.42 2.02 -19.22
C LYS A 186 -15.13 2.58 -19.78
N TYR A 187 -14.08 2.65 -18.97
CA TYR A 187 -12.85 3.38 -19.29
C TYR A 187 -11.57 2.54 -19.16
N GLY A 188 -11.68 1.27 -18.76
CA GLY A 188 -10.51 0.39 -18.59
C GLY A 188 -9.65 0.74 -17.37
N VAL A 189 -10.18 1.49 -16.41
CA VAL A 189 -9.51 1.76 -15.12
C VAL A 189 -9.31 0.44 -14.37
N HIS A 190 -8.17 0.26 -13.74
CA HIS A 190 -7.93 -0.92 -12.91
C HIS A 190 -8.86 -0.92 -11.70
N ALA A 191 -9.69 -1.96 -11.56
CA ALA A 191 -10.67 -2.04 -10.47
C ALA A 191 -10.01 -2.01 -9.08
N CYS A 192 -8.78 -2.52 -8.96
CA CYS A 192 -7.98 -2.43 -7.74
C CYS A 192 -7.03 -1.22 -7.69
N GLY A 193 -7.03 -0.32 -8.68
CA GLY A 193 -6.17 0.88 -8.67
C GLY A 193 -4.69 0.59 -8.95
N GLU A 194 -4.37 -0.52 -9.63
CA GLU A 194 -2.99 -0.97 -9.90
C GLU A 194 -2.17 -0.01 -10.76
N GLY A 195 -2.82 0.84 -11.56
CA GLY A 195 -2.18 1.89 -12.36
C GLY A 195 -1.92 3.17 -11.57
N GLY A 196 -2.20 3.19 -10.26
CA GLY A 196 -2.12 4.38 -9.41
C GLY A 196 -3.39 5.25 -9.49
N GLU A 197 -4.49 4.73 -10.06
CA GLU A 197 -5.73 5.48 -10.24
C GLU A 197 -6.33 5.94 -8.91
N TYR A 198 -6.16 5.12 -7.87
CA TYR A 198 -6.46 5.48 -6.51
C TYR A 198 -5.57 4.72 -5.53
N GLU A 199 -5.39 5.27 -4.34
CA GLU A 199 -4.72 4.58 -3.23
C GLU A 199 -5.65 4.50 -2.03
N THR A 200 -5.36 3.55 -1.15
CA THR A 200 -6.17 3.31 0.05
C THR A 200 -5.37 3.35 1.32
N PHE A 201 -6.06 3.55 2.43
CA PHE A 201 -5.54 3.33 3.77
C PHE A 201 -6.50 2.42 4.55
N THR A 202 -6.00 1.30 5.07
CA THR A 202 -6.79 0.35 5.83
C THR A 202 -6.92 0.83 7.27
N LEU A 203 -8.15 1.01 7.73
CA LEU A 203 -8.48 1.44 9.09
C LEU A 203 -8.70 0.25 10.02
N ASP A 204 -9.23 -0.84 9.49
CA ASP A 204 -9.40 -2.09 10.24
C ASP A 204 -9.38 -3.30 9.31
N CYS A 205 -8.96 -4.44 9.83
CA CYS A 205 -9.15 -5.75 9.21
C CYS A 205 -9.13 -6.85 10.28
N PRO A 206 -9.45 -8.11 9.95
CA PRO A 206 -9.42 -9.21 10.93
C PRO A 206 -8.10 -9.40 11.68
N LEU A 207 -6.96 -9.00 11.09
CA LEU A 207 -5.66 -9.09 11.76
C LEU A 207 -5.44 -8.01 12.83
N PHE A 208 -6.15 -6.89 12.74
CA PHE A 208 -5.97 -5.76 13.67
C PHE A 208 -6.56 -6.09 15.05
N LYS A 209 -5.80 -5.78 16.09
CA LYS A 209 -6.20 -5.79 17.51
C LYS A 209 -6.96 -4.52 17.90
N LYS A 210 -6.59 -3.39 17.30
CA LYS A 210 -7.25 -2.09 17.46
C LYS A 210 -7.56 -1.52 16.08
N ARG A 211 -8.71 -0.85 15.94
CA ARG A 211 -9.06 -0.13 14.73
C ARG A 211 -8.47 1.28 14.75
N ILE A 212 -8.13 1.81 13.59
CA ILE A 212 -7.69 3.18 13.43
C ILE A 212 -8.91 4.06 13.10
N VAL A 213 -9.07 5.16 13.82
CA VAL A 213 -10.13 6.14 13.60
C VAL A 213 -9.51 7.42 13.08
N VAL A 214 -10.05 7.94 11.98
CA VAL A 214 -9.67 9.24 11.42
C VAL A 214 -10.51 10.32 12.11
N ASP A 215 -9.89 11.12 12.97
CA ASP A 215 -10.57 12.24 13.64
C ASP A 215 -10.69 13.46 12.72
N SER A 216 -9.64 13.73 11.95
CA SER A 216 -9.63 14.81 10.97
C SER A 216 -8.58 14.60 9.87
N ALA A 217 -8.92 15.08 8.69
CA ALA A 217 -8.06 15.08 7.51
C ALA A 217 -8.35 16.33 6.68
N LYS A 218 -7.44 16.68 5.78
CA LYS A 218 -7.66 17.71 4.74
C LYS A 218 -7.37 17.12 3.37
N VAL A 219 -8.08 17.60 2.36
CA VAL A 219 -7.76 17.31 0.96
C VAL A 219 -6.60 18.20 0.52
N VAL A 220 -5.61 17.60 -0.13
CA VAL A 220 -4.50 18.28 -0.79
C VAL A 220 -4.61 18.00 -2.29
N VAL A 221 -4.71 19.06 -3.09
CA VAL A 221 -4.71 18.95 -4.55
C VAL A 221 -3.26 19.05 -5.02
N HIS A 222 -2.75 17.96 -5.58
CA HIS A 222 -1.41 17.90 -6.16
C HIS A 222 -1.41 18.41 -7.61
N SER A 223 -2.41 18.01 -8.39
CA SER A 223 -2.63 18.49 -9.76
C SER A 223 -4.12 18.76 -9.99
N ALA A 224 -4.45 19.96 -10.46
CA ALA A 224 -5.83 20.39 -10.73
C ALA A 224 -6.23 20.16 -12.21
N ASP A 225 -5.73 19.09 -12.85
CA ASP A 225 -6.12 18.75 -14.21
C ASP A 225 -7.65 18.63 -14.33
N ALA A 226 -8.20 19.20 -15.41
CA ALA A 226 -9.65 19.32 -15.59
C ALA A 226 -10.35 17.97 -15.81
N PHE A 227 -9.60 16.92 -16.16
CA PHE A 227 -10.12 15.61 -16.52
C PHE A 227 -9.63 14.51 -15.56
N ALA A 228 -8.41 14.61 -15.05
CA ALA A 228 -7.82 13.65 -14.12
C ALA A 228 -7.10 14.37 -12.97
N PRO A 229 -7.84 15.03 -12.06
CA PRO A 229 -7.22 15.69 -10.91
C PRO A 229 -6.48 14.67 -10.05
N VAL A 230 -5.31 15.07 -9.55
CA VAL A 230 -4.56 14.30 -8.56
C VAL A 230 -4.75 14.97 -7.22
N ALA A 231 -5.41 14.29 -6.30
CA ALA A 231 -5.64 14.79 -4.96
C ALA A 231 -5.62 13.65 -3.95
N TYR A 232 -5.24 13.98 -2.72
CA TYR A 232 -5.12 13.01 -1.65
C TYR A 232 -5.53 13.57 -0.28
N LEU A 233 -5.80 12.66 0.64
CA LEU A 233 -6.07 12.96 2.05
C LEU A 233 -4.76 13.05 2.82
N HIS A 234 -4.54 14.21 3.43
CA HIS A 234 -3.54 14.39 4.46
C HIS A 234 -4.22 14.29 5.82
N PHE A 235 -3.93 13.20 6.55
CA PHE A 235 -4.47 13.00 7.89
C PHE A 235 -3.85 13.97 8.89
N LEU A 236 -4.69 14.68 9.63
CA LEU A 236 -4.27 15.65 10.65
C LEU A 236 -4.27 15.03 12.03
N LYS A 237 -5.27 14.18 12.31
CA LYS A 237 -5.41 13.50 13.58
C LYS A 237 -6.06 12.14 13.37
N LEU A 238 -5.45 11.12 13.97
CA LEU A 238 -6.00 9.78 14.08
C LEU A 238 -5.78 9.27 15.50
N HIS A 239 -6.55 8.27 15.90
CA HIS A 239 -6.32 7.52 17.13
C HIS A 239 -6.66 6.05 16.97
N LEU A 240 -6.27 5.24 17.95
CA LEU A 240 -6.58 3.81 18.01
C LEU A 240 -7.73 3.57 18.99
N GLU A 241 -8.67 2.72 18.59
CA GLU A 241 -9.74 2.24 19.45
C GLU A 241 -9.69 0.71 19.56
N ASN A 242 -9.98 0.21 20.76
CA ASN A 242 -10.17 -1.23 20.94
C ASN A 242 -11.37 -1.71 20.13
N LYS A 243 -11.23 -2.86 19.49
CA LYS A 243 -12.35 -3.49 18.79
C LYS A 243 -13.35 -4.00 19.83
N ALA A 244 -14.64 -3.80 19.57
CA ALA A 244 -15.67 -4.42 20.39
C ALA A 244 -15.52 -5.95 20.29
N SER A 245 -15.42 -6.60 21.44
CA SER A 245 -15.30 -8.05 21.59
C SER A 245 -16.60 -8.77 21.26
#